data_AF-A0A0G0NFI6-F1
#
_entry.id   AF-A0A0G0NFI6-F1
#
_cell.length_a   1.000
_cell.length_b   1.000
_cell.length_c   1.000
_cell.angle_alpha   90.00
_cell.angle_beta   90.00
_cell.angle_gamma   90.00
#
_symmetry.space_group_name_H-M   'P 1'
#
loop_
_entity.id
_entity.type
_entity.pdbx_description
1 polymer ?
#
loop_
_entity_poly.entity_id
_entity_poly.type
_entity_poly.pdbx_seq_one_letter_code
_entity_poly.pdbx_strand_id
1 'polypeptide(L)'
;MAIKSPSKELSAKDKEIALKLFNKLSKLEVKQWNEEKILQTLRDIKNNEGISMKDIYFVITGREQGLPLIETMVRIEGRENILKKLQERSS
;
A
#
# COMPACT_ATOMS: atom_id res chain seq x y z
N MET A 1 -11.06 -7.01 26.61
CA MET A 1 -9.84 -6.16 26.65
C MET A 1 -9.48 -5.84 25.21
N ALA A 2 -9.91 -4.68 24.70
CA ALA A 2 -9.61 -4.28 23.33
C ALA A 2 -8.20 -3.69 23.31
N ILE A 3 -7.23 -4.45 22.78
CA ILE A 3 -5.89 -3.94 22.51
C ILE A 3 -6.05 -3.02 21.29
N LYS A 4 -6.43 -1.75 21.53
CA LYS A 4 -6.27 -0.71 20.53
C LYS A 4 -4.78 -0.57 20.31
N SER A 5 -4.26 -1.25 19.29
CA SER A 5 -2.93 -0.93 18.75
C SER A 5 -2.96 0.57 18.45
N PRO A 6 -1.98 1.37 18.91
CA PRO A 6 -1.95 2.78 18.59
C PRO A 6 -1.87 2.88 17.07
N SER A 7 -2.97 3.27 16.43
CA SER A 7 -2.98 3.65 15.03
C SER A 7 -2.03 4.83 14.93
N LYS A 8 -0.77 4.57 14.57
CA LYS A 8 0.23 5.61 14.37
C LYS A 8 -0.38 6.59 13.36
N GLU A 9 -0.60 7.83 13.78
CA GLU A 9 -1.11 8.86 12.90
C GLU A 9 -0.18 8.97 11.69
N LEU A 10 -0.78 9.02 10.49
CA LEU A 10 -0.02 9.14 9.26
C LEU A 10 0.61 10.52 9.19
N SER A 11 1.92 10.56 9.02
CA SER A 11 2.64 11.81 8.77
C SER A 11 2.27 12.38 7.39
N ALA A 12 2.58 13.66 7.15
CA ALA A 12 2.43 14.25 5.82
C ALA A 12 3.16 13.44 4.73
N LYS A 13 4.34 12.90 5.06
CA LYS A 13 5.11 12.01 4.18
C LYS A 13 4.34 10.73 3.86
N ASP A 14 3.72 10.10 4.86
CA ASP A 14 2.96 8.87 4.66
C ASP A 14 1.72 9.10 3.78
N LYS A 15 1.05 10.25 3.94
CA LYS A 15 -0.08 10.66 3.09
C LYS A 15 0.36 10.88 1.64
N GLU A 16 1.51 11.52 1.43
CA GLU A 16 2.10 11.68 0.10
C GLU A 16 2.41 10.33 -0.55
N ILE A 17 2.99 9.40 0.21
CA ILE A 17 3.27 8.04 -0.26
C ILE A 17 1.96 7.32 -0.60
N ALA A 18 0.92 7.46 0.23
CA ALA A 18 -0.40 6.88 -0.02
C ALA A 18 -0.99 7.40 -1.33
N LEU A 19 -0.90 8.70 -1.58
CA LEU A 19 -1.36 9.33 -2.82
C LEU A 19 -0.60 8.79 -4.05
N LYS A 20 0.72 8.68 -3.96
CA LYS A 20 1.57 8.14 -5.05
C LYS A 20 1.24 6.67 -5.34
N LEU A 21 1.08 5.86 -4.30
CA LEU A 21 0.67 4.46 -4.41
C LEU A 21 -0.72 4.36 -5.05
N PHE A 22 -1.70 5.13 -4.57
CA PHE A 22 -3.05 5.17 -5.13
C PHE A 22 -3.03 5.53 -6.62
N ASN A 23 -2.33 6.59 -7.00
CA ASN A 23 -2.27 7.08 -8.38
C ASN A 23 -1.62 6.08 -9.35
N LYS A 24 -0.71 5.23 -8.88
CA LYS A 24 -0.06 4.20 -9.69
C LYS A 24 -0.89 2.91 -9.72
N LEU A 25 -1.36 2.44 -8.57
CA LEU A 25 -2.10 1.17 -8.46
C LEU A 25 -3.52 1.27 -9.04
N SER A 26 -4.18 2.43 -8.95
CA SER A 26 -5.53 2.63 -9.52
C SER A 26 -5.57 2.49 -11.05
N LYS A 27 -4.44 2.75 -11.72
CA LYS A 27 -4.28 2.60 -13.18
C LYS A 27 -4.22 1.15 -13.63
N LEU A 28 -4.00 0.20 -12.72
CA LEU A 28 -4.05 -1.22 -13.06
C LEU A 28 -5.51 -1.65 -13.25
N GLU A 29 -5.77 -2.25 -14.40
CA GLU A 29 -7.04 -2.93 -14.67
C GLU A 29 -7.22 -4.13 -13.74
N VAL A 30 -8.45 -4.59 -13.54
CA VAL A 30 -8.75 -5.74 -12.66
C VAL A 30 -7.96 -6.99 -13.08
N LYS A 31 -7.88 -7.27 -14.40
CA LYS A 31 -7.12 -8.41 -14.96
C LYS A 31 -5.60 -8.31 -14.71
N GLN A 32 -5.09 -7.12 -14.42
CA GLN A 32 -3.68 -6.86 -14.12
C GLN A 32 -3.38 -6.93 -12.62
N TRP A 33 -4.39 -7.12 -11.76
CA TRP A 33 -4.19 -7.25 -10.32
C TRP A 33 -3.68 -8.65 -9.94
N ASN A 34 -2.42 -8.91 -10.25
CA ASN A 34 -1.73 -10.16 -9.95
C ASN A 34 -0.35 -9.90 -9.34
N GLU A 35 0.26 -10.94 -8.78
CA GLU A 35 1.52 -10.84 -8.02
C GLU A 35 2.64 -10.18 -8.84
N GLU A 36 2.81 -10.57 -10.10
CA GLU A 36 3.86 -10.04 -10.97
C GLU A 36 3.68 -8.53 -11.23
N LYS A 37 2.48 -8.11 -11.63
CA LYS A 37 2.22 -6.70 -11.96
C LYS A 37 2.23 -5.80 -10.74
N ILE A 38 1.77 -6.29 -9.59
CA ILE A 38 1.88 -5.55 -8.33
C ILE A 38 3.35 -5.42 -7.93
N LEU A 39 4.14 -6.49 -7.96
CA LEU A 39 5.57 -6.43 -7.66
C LEU A 39 6.32 -5.46 -8.57
N GLN A 40 6.04 -5.49 -9.87
CA GLN A 40 6.62 -4.56 -10.84
C GLN A 40 6.26 -3.12 -10.48
N THR A 41 4.99 -2.84 -10.24
CA THR A 41 4.51 -1.49 -9.90
C THR A 41 5.14 -0.97 -8.60
N LEU A 42 5.25 -1.80 -7.56
CA LEU A 42 5.88 -1.42 -6.29
C LEU A 42 7.38 -1.17 -6.45
N ARG A 43 8.08 -1.96 -7.28
CA ARG A 43 9.49 -1.73 -7.61
C ARG A 43 9.69 -0.42 -8.36
N ASP A 44 8.83 -0.12 -9.34
CA ASP A 44 8.89 1.12 -10.09
C ASP A 44 8.67 2.34 -9.19
N ILE A 45 7.73 2.26 -8.25
CA ILE A 45 7.50 3.33 -7.27
C ILE A 45 8.72 3.50 -6.37
N LYS A 46 9.23 2.41 -5.78
CA LYS A 46 10.43 2.46 -4.93
C LYS A 46 11.61 3.12 -5.65
N ASN A 47 11.86 2.73 -6.90
CA ASN A 47 13.06 3.16 -7.62
C ASN A 47 12.92 4.59 -8.17
N ASN A 48 11.74 4.98 -8.66
CA ASN A 48 11.53 6.29 -9.26
C ASN A 48 11.27 7.40 -8.23
N GLU A 49 10.61 7.06 -7.12
CA GLU A 49 10.21 8.05 -6.10
C GLU A 49 11.12 8.04 -4.86
N GLY A 50 12.12 7.16 -4.81
CA GLY A 50 13.01 7.01 -3.65
C GLY A 50 12.30 6.50 -2.38
N ILE A 51 11.14 5.87 -2.51
CA ILE A 51 10.33 5.40 -1.38
C ILE A 51 10.82 4.02 -0.91
N SER A 52 11.08 3.87 0.39
CA SER A 52 11.53 2.58 0.91
C SER A 52 10.41 1.53 0.90
N MET A 53 10.78 0.25 0.76
CA MET A 53 9.78 -0.83 0.85
C MET A 53 9.13 -0.91 2.23
N LYS A 54 9.84 -0.47 3.29
CA LYS A 54 9.29 -0.36 4.64
C LYS A 54 8.16 0.67 4.71
N ASP A 55 8.35 1.83 4.10
CA ASP A 55 7.33 2.88 4.04
C ASP A 55 6.12 2.41 3.22
N ILE A 56 6.35 1.77 2.06
CA ILE A 56 5.28 1.17 1.25
C ILE A 56 4.47 0.16 2.06
N TYR A 57 5.16 -0.74 2.78
CA TYR A 57 4.51 -1.75 3.62
C TYR A 57 3.64 -1.11 4.70
N PHE A 58 4.17 -0.12 5.41
CA PHE A 58 3.44 0.60 6.46
C PHE A 58 2.23 1.34 5.91
N VAL A 59 2.38 2.04 4.78
CA VAL A 59 1.28 2.81 4.18
C VAL A 59 0.17 1.90 3.66
N ILE A 60 0.48 0.73 3.12
CA ILE A 60 -0.53 -0.22 2.65
C ILE A 60 -1.20 -0.96 3.82
N THR A 61 -0.41 -1.48 4.76
CA THR A 61 -0.91 -2.41 5.79
C THR A 61 -1.26 -1.74 7.12
N GLY A 62 -0.67 -0.57 7.40
CA GLY A 62 -0.71 0.09 8.72
C GLY A 62 0.20 -0.58 9.77
N ARG A 63 1.07 -1.51 9.36
CA ARG A 63 1.92 -2.30 10.27
C ARG A 63 3.38 -2.12 9.87
N GLU A 64 4.31 -2.28 10.80
CA GLU A 64 5.75 -2.23 10.48
C GLU A 64 6.29 -3.57 9.93
N GLN A 65 5.60 -4.67 10.23
CA GLN A 65 5.94 -6.03 9.80
C GLN A 65 4.72 -6.95 9.84
N GLY A 66 4.82 -8.11 9.20
CA GLY A 66 3.75 -9.11 9.15
C GLY A 66 3.84 -9.98 7.91
N LEU A 67 2.67 -10.36 7.39
CA LEU A 67 2.56 -11.17 6.18
C LEU A 67 3.23 -10.49 4.97
N PRO A 68 3.71 -11.27 3.98
CA PRO A 68 4.23 -10.71 2.75
C PRO A 68 3.26 -9.72 2.11
N LEU A 69 3.76 -8.57 1.67
CA LEU A 69 2.94 -7.49 1.13
C LEU A 69 2.08 -7.94 -0.04
N ILE A 70 2.66 -8.74 -0.94
CA ILE A 70 1.98 -9.26 -2.13
C ILE A 70 0.85 -10.20 -1.75
N GLU A 71 1.06 -11.07 -0.77
CA GLU A 71 0.00 -11.96 -0.27
C GLU A 71 -1.16 -11.14 0.30
N THR A 72 -0.84 -10.09 1.06
CA THR A 72 -1.84 -9.17 1.61
C THR A 72 -2.64 -8.48 0.50
N MET A 73 -1.96 -7.92 -0.51
CA MET A 73 -2.60 -7.15 -1.59
C MET A 73 -3.41 -8.01 -2.56
N VAL A 74 -2.94 -9.22 -2.88
CA VAL A 74 -3.53 -10.05 -3.94
C VAL A 74 -4.49 -11.10 -3.37
N ARG A 75 -4.13 -11.78 -2.29
CA ARG A 75 -4.88 -12.95 -1.80
C ARG A 75 -5.84 -12.63 -0.66
N ILE A 76 -5.51 -11.63 0.17
CA ILE A 76 -6.28 -11.34 1.40
C ILE A 76 -7.24 -10.17 1.18
N GLU A 77 -6.72 -9.02 0.73
CA GLU A 77 -7.51 -7.79 0.68
C GLU A 77 -8.13 -7.52 -0.69
N GLY A 78 -7.39 -7.82 -1.76
CA GLY A 78 -7.82 -7.53 -3.12
C GLY A 78 -7.78 -6.05 -3.51
N ARG A 79 -7.96 -5.80 -4.81
CA ARG A 79 -7.80 -4.48 -5.44
C ARG A 79 -8.59 -3.36 -4.77
N GLU A 80 -9.91 -3.54 -4.66
CA GLU A 80 -10.81 -2.47 -4.26
C GLU A 80 -10.55 -2.01 -2.83
N ASN A 81 -10.32 -2.96 -1.91
CA ASN A 81 -10.02 -2.65 -0.52
C ASN A 81 -8.67 -1.92 -0.38
N ILE A 82 -7.65 -2.36 -1.11
CA ILE A 82 -6.33 -1.70 -1.11
C ILE A 82 -6.44 -0.27 -1.64
N LEU A 83 -7.14 -0.07 -2.77
CA LEU A 83 -7.32 1.27 -3.34
C LEU A 83 -8.12 2.19 -2.42
N LYS A 84 -9.19 1.68 -1.81
CA LYS A 84 -9.98 2.43 -0.83
C LYS A 84 -9.13 2.88 0.36
N LYS A 85 -8.34 1.97 0.94
CA LYS A 85 -7.42 2.31 2.04
C LYS A 85 -6.42 3.38 1.64
N LEU A 86 -5.80 3.25 0.47
CA LEU A 86 -4.83 4.25 0.01
C LEU A 86 -5.47 5.62 -0.21
N GLN A 87 -6.70 5.66 -0.72
CA GLN A 87 -7.47 6.89 -0.87
C GLN A 87 -7.75 7.55 0.48
N GLU A 88 -8.25 6.78 1.46
CA GLU A 88 -8.53 7.27 2.83
C GLU A 88 -7.25 7.78 3.51
N ARG A 89 -6.12 7.10 3.28
CA ARG A 89 -4.81 7.44 3.86
C ARG A 89 -4.12 8.61 3.15
N SER A 90 -4.58 8.98 1.96
CA SER A 90 -4.08 10.14 1.21
C SER A 90 -4.79 11.45 1.53
N SER A 91 -5.89 11.38 2.30
CA SER A 91 -6.71 12.52 2.73
C SER A 91 -6.17 13.19 4.01
#